data_AF-A0A924YV89-F1
#
_entry.id   AF-A0A924YV89-F1
#
_cell.length_a   1.000
_cell.length_b   1.000
_cell.length_c   1.000
_cell.angle_alpha   90.00
_cell.angle_beta   90.00
_cell.angle_gamma   90.00
#
_symmetry.space_group_name_H-M   'P 1'
#
loop_
_entity.id
_entity.type
_entity.pdbx_description
1 polymer ?
#
loop_
_entity_poly.entity_id
_entity_poly.type
_entity_poly.pdbx_seq_one_letter_code
_entity_poly.pdbx_strand_id
1 'polypeptide(L)'
;MISQRTPTSKCCLALCLVITLIATSTALPDEPFRPETGKFPPLEKAHSYRGELVFVDHANRRGSIRVQDAGVFFRNSPHPFAMLPYGMVRYHGAPADLRDIPLGTVMHVRAFLPPDPKLSSVPVLPVNNKEKDGGNAPAENHVFLLEDEPSYCLREGKVWKLKEVELQNNAGMIVAMLEPRTGGDGKATEEKMTFDAATRIWRGREYLGIEDLIAEGTWPATGKKSLDGQGVSLGITRKPTPDGIFTRFHISDIWLDDVAIQRAARNQTETHKAFIRSRW
;
A
#
# COMPACT_ATOMS: atom_id res chain seq x y z
N MET A 1 74.01 -41.34 56.18
CA MET A 1 74.72 -41.50 54.89
C MET A 1 73.66 -41.67 53.82
N ILE A 2 73.15 -40.59 53.22
CA ILE A 2 73.66 -39.86 52.03
C ILE A 2 73.60 -40.71 50.75
N SER A 3 73.00 -40.08 49.72
CA SER A 3 73.00 -40.41 48.29
C SER A 3 71.80 -41.27 47.86
N GLN A 4 70.95 -40.86 46.92
CA GLN A 4 71.29 -40.41 45.57
C GLN A 4 70.29 -39.38 44.97
N ARG A 5 70.68 -38.85 43.83
CA ARG A 5 70.24 -37.65 43.10
C ARG A 5 69.06 -37.89 42.13
N THR A 6 68.23 -36.82 41.98
CA THR A 6 67.59 -36.26 40.74
C THR A 6 66.50 -37.04 39.97
N PRO A 7 65.67 -36.38 39.11
CA PRO A 7 64.88 -35.17 39.33
C PRO A 7 63.46 -35.19 38.65
N THR A 8 62.75 -34.06 38.75
CA THR A 8 61.71 -33.53 37.83
C THR A 8 60.37 -34.27 37.63
N SER A 9 59.28 -33.66 38.10
CA SER A 9 58.23 -33.10 37.23
C SER A 9 57.29 -32.22 38.06
N LYS A 10 57.36 -30.89 37.84
CA LYS A 10 56.43 -29.91 38.40
C LYS A 10 55.36 -29.64 37.35
N CYS A 11 54.15 -30.16 37.52
CA CYS A 11 52.98 -29.66 36.80
C CYS A 11 52.52 -28.37 37.47
N CYS A 12 52.87 -27.23 36.89
CA CYS A 12 52.29 -25.93 37.23
C CYS A 12 50.86 -25.85 36.67
N LEU A 13 49.85 -25.75 37.54
CA LEU A 13 48.52 -25.27 37.16
C LEU A 13 48.62 -23.79 36.77
N ALA A 14 48.44 -23.48 35.49
CA ALA A 14 48.21 -22.11 35.02
C ALA A 14 46.71 -21.89 34.88
N LEU A 15 46.14 -21.09 35.79
CA LEU A 15 44.75 -20.63 35.76
C LEU A 15 44.63 -19.47 34.75
N CYS A 16 44.11 -19.72 33.55
CA CYS A 16 43.83 -18.68 32.57
C CYS A 16 42.49 -18.00 32.91
N LEU A 17 42.55 -16.75 33.37
CA LEU A 17 41.41 -15.86 33.55
C LEU A 17 41.05 -15.23 32.18
N VAL A 18 40.02 -15.74 31.51
CA VAL A 18 39.51 -15.16 30.26
C VAL A 18 38.52 -14.04 30.60
N ILE A 19 38.91 -12.79 30.38
CA ILE A 19 38.02 -11.62 30.45
C ILE A 19 37.32 -11.52 29.10
N THR A 20 36.04 -11.92 29.04
CA THR A 20 35.16 -11.67 27.89
C THR A 20 34.74 -10.20 27.87
N LEU A 21 35.36 -9.42 26.97
CA LEU A 21 34.89 -8.08 26.60
C LEU A 21 33.62 -8.23 25.74
N ILE A 22 32.44 -7.96 26.32
CA ILE A 22 31.20 -7.84 25.55
C ILE A 22 31.22 -6.45 24.89
N ALA A 23 31.59 -6.41 23.61
CA ALA A 23 31.44 -5.21 22.80
C ALA A 23 29.95 -5.02 22.48
N THR A 24 29.29 -4.09 23.15
CA THR A 24 27.97 -3.60 22.71
C THR A 24 28.17 -2.75 21.47
N SER A 25 27.89 -3.32 20.30
CA SER A 25 27.80 -2.56 19.05
C SER A 25 26.58 -1.64 19.11
N THR A 26 26.77 -0.40 19.52
CA THR A 26 25.80 0.67 19.26
C THR A 26 25.83 0.96 17.77
N ALA A 27 24.83 0.46 17.03
CA ALA A 27 24.63 0.85 15.64
C ALA A 27 24.44 2.37 15.60
N LEU A 28 25.28 3.07 14.84
CA LEU A 28 25.04 4.47 14.49
C LEU A 28 23.68 4.54 13.78
N PRO A 29 22.84 5.56 14.02
CA PRO A 29 21.63 5.74 13.24
C PRO A 29 22.04 5.90 11.77
N ASP A 30 21.59 4.97 10.93
CA ASP A 30 21.81 5.03 9.48
C ASP A 30 21.34 6.38 8.96
N GLU A 31 22.17 7.03 8.15
CA GLU A 31 21.77 8.29 7.50
C GLU A 31 20.48 8.08 6.68
N PRO A 32 19.53 9.04 6.71
CA PRO A 32 18.28 8.91 5.98
C PRO A 32 18.53 8.70 4.48
N PHE A 33 18.01 7.60 3.94
CA PHE A 33 18.31 7.21 2.56
C PHE A 33 17.70 8.17 1.54
N ARG A 34 18.54 8.61 0.60
CA ARG A 34 18.13 9.37 -0.59
C ARG A 34 18.55 8.62 -1.85
N PRO A 35 17.72 8.60 -2.90
CA PRO A 35 18.10 8.00 -4.18
C PRO A 35 19.23 8.81 -4.83
N GLU A 36 20.18 8.11 -5.44
CA GLU A 36 21.29 8.70 -6.18
C GLU A 36 20.97 8.85 -7.66
N THR A 37 21.35 9.97 -8.27
CA THR A 37 21.19 10.19 -9.71
C THR A 37 21.89 9.09 -10.51
N GLY A 38 21.17 8.49 -11.47
CA GLY A 38 21.71 7.46 -12.34
C GLY A 38 21.73 6.05 -11.74
N LYS A 39 21.25 5.85 -10.50
CA LYS A 39 21.09 4.53 -9.88
C LYS A 39 19.62 4.28 -9.53
N PHE A 40 19.16 3.05 -9.78
CA PHE A 40 17.85 2.63 -9.31
C PHE A 40 17.92 2.38 -7.79
N PRO A 41 17.08 3.06 -6.98
CA PRO A 41 17.06 2.84 -5.55
C PRO A 41 16.40 1.49 -5.21
N PRO A 42 16.87 0.77 -4.18
CA PRO A 42 16.20 -0.44 -3.70
C PRO A 42 14.80 -0.14 -3.17
N LEU A 43 13.81 -0.95 -3.55
CA LEU A 43 12.40 -0.74 -3.17
C LEU A 43 12.19 -0.86 -1.66
N GLU A 44 13.01 -1.67 -0.98
CA GLU A 44 12.95 -1.94 0.45
C GLU A 44 13.26 -0.68 1.27
N LYS A 45 13.99 0.28 0.69
CA LYS A 45 14.29 1.56 1.32
C LYS A 45 13.19 2.61 1.10
N ALA A 46 12.17 2.31 0.29
CA ALA A 46 11.07 3.22 0.05
C ALA A 46 10.08 3.22 1.22
N HIS A 47 9.74 4.40 1.70
CA HIS A 47 8.67 4.57 2.66
C HIS A 47 7.32 4.25 2.03
N SER A 48 6.44 3.62 2.79
CA SER A 48 5.17 3.08 2.30
C SER A 48 4.01 3.68 3.06
N TYR A 49 3.03 4.22 2.34
CA TYR A 49 1.80 4.75 2.90
C TYR A 49 0.66 4.62 1.89
N ARG A 50 -0.56 4.79 2.38
CA ARG A 50 -1.80 4.72 1.59
C ARG A 50 -2.59 6.00 1.81
N GLY A 51 -3.35 6.43 0.82
CA GLY A 51 -4.19 7.62 0.96
C GLY A 51 -5.02 7.95 -0.27
N GLU A 52 -5.90 8.94 -0.13
CA GLU A 52 -6.79 9.40 -1.20
C GLU A 52 -6.06 10.36 -2.14
N LEU A 53 -6.13 10.12 -3.44
CA LEU A 53 -5.65 11.07 -4.45
C LEU A 53 -6.61 12.26 -4.58
N VAL A 54 -6.14 13.46 -4.23
CA VAL A 54 -7.00 14.66 -4.15
C VAL A 54 -6.62 15.75 -5.14
N PHE A 55 -5.44 15.66 -5.74
CA PHE A 55 -4.97 16.59 -6.77
C PHE A 55 -4.03 15.88 -7.74
N VAL A 56 -4.11 16.23 -9.02
CA VAL A 56 -3.26 15.72 -10.09
C VAL A 56 -2.81 16.87 -10.99
N ASP A 57 -1.49 16.96 -11.16
CA ASP A 57 -0.84 17.68 -12.26
C ASP A 57 -0.04 16.64 -13.06
N HIS A 58 -0.72 16.00 -14.00
CA HIS A 58 -0.14 14.94 -14.82
C HIS A 58 1.02 15.46 -15.70
N ALA A 59 1.05 16.75 -16.03
CA ALA A 59 2.02 17.31 -16.95
C ALA A 59 3.38 17.41 -16.26
N ASN A 60 3.39 17.89 -15.02
CA ASN A 60 4.59 17.95 -14.19
C ASN A 60 4.83 16.67 -13.38
N ARG A 61 3.99 15.64 -13.55
CA ARG A 61 3.97 14.38 -12.79
C ARG A 61 3.95 14.63 -11.27
N ARG A 62 3.08 15.53 -10.84
CA ARG A 62 2.85 15.87 -9.43
C ARG A 62 1.41 15.58 -9.05
N GLY A 63 1.17 15.47 -7.76
CA GLY A 63 -0.17 15.36 -7.22
C GLY A 63 -0.18 15.63 -5.73
N SER A 64 -1.31 15.40 -5.10
CA SER A 64 -1.41 15.39 -3.64
C SER A 64 -2.21 14.19 -3.17
N ILE A 65 -1.72 13.55 -2.11
CA ILE A 65 -2.37 12.44 -1.42
C ILE A 65 -2.82 12.93 -0.06
N ARG A 66 -4.06 12.67 0.32
CA ARG A 66 -4.47 12.76 1.71
C ARG A 66 -4.11 11.44 2.38
N VAL A 67 -3.09 11.45 3.23
CA VAL A 67 -2.53 10.24 3.84
C VAL A 67 -3.50 9.66 4.87
N GLN A 68 -3.64 8.34 4.85
CA GLN A 68 -4.48 7.59 5.78
C GLN A 68 -3.84 7.59 7.17
N ASP A 69 -4.62 7.97 8.18
CA ASP A 69 -4.27 7.94 9.59
C ASP A 69 -5.48 7.49 10.43
N ALA A 70 -5.25 7.11 11.69
CA ALA A 70 -6.26 6.65 12.64
C ALA A 70 -7.30 7.73 13.02
N GLY A 71 -7.03 9.00 12.69
CA GLY A 71 -7.86 10.15 13.03
C GLY A 71 -8.90 10.54 11.98
N VAL A 72 -9.16 11.85 11.88
CA VAL A 72 -10.19 12.41 10.99
C VAL A 72 -9.62 12.55 9.58
N PHE A 73 -9.55 11.41 8.87
CA PHE A 73 -8.90 11.27 7.57
C PHE A 73 -9.24 12.40 6.58
N PHE A 74 -10.49 12.86 6.48
CA PHE A 74 -10.89 13.90 5.52
C PHE A 74 -10.38 15.32 5.84
N ARG A 75 -9.96 15.59 7.08
CA ARG A 75 -9.42 16.90 7.50
C ARG A 75 -7.91 17.00 7.30
N ASN A 76 -7.25 15.87 7.03
CA ASN A 76 -5.82 15.85 6.76
C ASN A 76 -5.52 16.75 5.55
N SER A 77 -4.51 17.60 5.72
CA SER A 77 -4.03 18.45 4.63
C SER A 77 -3.54 17.57 3.48
N PRO A 78 -3.90 17.88 2.22
CA PRO A 78 -3.32 17.23 1.06
C PRO A 78 -1.79 17.28 1.13
N HIS A 79 -1.14 16.12 1.09
CA HIS A 79 0.30 15.98 1.11
C HIS A 79 0.82 15.96 -0.34
N PRO A 80 1.51 17.02 -0.81
CA PRO A 80 1.99 17.08 -2.19
C PRO A 80 3.12 16.09 -2.43
N PHE A 81 3.11 15.47 -3.60
CA PHE A 81 4.13 14.55 -4.06
C PHE A 81 4.59 14.87 -5.48
N ALA A 82 5.83 14.48 -5.79
CA ALA A 82 6.37 14.48 -7.15
C ALA A 82 6.77 13.06 -7.52
N MET A 83 6.42 12.60 -8.72
CA MET A 83 6.95 11.34 -9.23
C MET A 83 8.43 11.50 -9.53
N LEU A 84 9.24 10.52 -9.15
CA LEU A 84 10.59 10.40 -9.69
C LEU A 84 10.53 10.25 -11.22
N PRO A 85 11.57 10.67 -11.97
CA PRO A 85 11.57 10.57 -13.44
C PRO A 85 11.31 9.15 -13.95
N TYR A 86 11.81 8.14 -13.23
CA TYR A 86 11.62 6.71 -13.49
C TYR A 86 10.52 6.07 -12.62
N GLY A 87 9.75 6.88 -11.89
CA GLY A 87 8.66 6.40 -11.05
C GLY A 87 7.49 5.89 -11.89
N MET A 88 6.85 4.83 -11.43
CA MET A 88 5.75 4.16 -12.14
C MET A 88 4.40 4.47 -11.50
N VAL A 89 3.38 4.57 -12.35
CA VAL A 89 1.98 4.65 -11.94
C VAL A 89 1.27 3.42 -12.48
N ARG A 90 0.46 2.76 -11.65
CA ARG A 90 -0.37 1.63 -12.05
C ARG A 90 -1.82 1.86 -11.66
N TYR A 91 -2.71 1.49 -12.57
CA TYR A 91 -4.15 1.55 -12.39
C TYR A 91 -4.78 0.29 -12.99
N HIS A 92 -5.74 -0.32 -12.29
CA HIS A 92 -6.42 -1.55 -12.70
C HIS A 92 -5.47 -2.68 -13.11
N GLY A 93 -4.33 -2.82 -12.44
CA GLY A 93 -3.33 -3.86 -12.71
C GLY A 93 -2.40 -3.58 -13.89
N ALA A 94 -2.50 -2.44 -14.56
CA ALA A 94 -1.70 -2.08 -15.74
C ALA A 94 -0.97 -0.73 -15.58
N PRO A 95 0.08 -0.46 -16.40
CA PRO A 95 0.71 0.86 -16.45
C PRO A 95 -0.28 1.98 -16.77
N ALA A 96 -0.09 3.13 -16.13
CA ALA A 96 -0.97 4.29 -16.26
C ALA A 96 -0.16 5.60 -16.23
N ASP A 97 -0.81 6.69 -16.61
CA ASP A 97 -0.40 8.05 -16.31
C ASP A 97 -1.28 8.65 -15.19
N LEU A 98 -0.83 9.70 -14.51
CA LEU A 98 -1.61 10.31 -13.41
C LEU A 98 -3.00 10.80 -13.87
N ARG A 99 -3.14 11.19 -15.14
CA ARG A 99 -4.43 11.61 -15.71
C ARG A 99 -5.47 10.50 -15.77
N ASP A 100 -5.02 9.24 -15.79
CA ASP A 100 -5.90 8.09 -15.96
C ASP A 100 -6.63 7.76 -14.65
N ILE A 101 -6.12 8.25 -13.52
CA ILE A 101 -6.62 7.94 -12.18
C ILE A 101 -7.68 8.97 -11.77
N PRO A 102 -8.92 8.54 -11.48
CA PRO A 102 -9.93 9.42 -10.93
C PRO A 102 -9.51 9.98 -9.57
N LEU A 103 -9.80 11.26 -9.31
CA LEU A 103 -9.68 11.82 -7.97
C LEU A 103 -10.61 11.07 -7.00
N GLY A 104 -10.18 10.96 -5.74
CA GLY A 104 -10.84 10.15 -4.73
C GLY A 104 -10.34 8.71 -4.67
N THR A 105 -9.61 8.22 -5.69
CA THR A 105 -9.03 6.87 -5.67
C THR A 105 -8.03 6.73 -4.53
N VAL A 106 -8.12 5.64 -3.78
CA VAL A 106 -7.15 5.31 -2.74
C VAL A 106 -5.94 4.66 -3.39
N MET A 107 -4.79 5.29 -3.22
CA MET A 107 -3.52 4.89 -3.79
C MET A 107 -2.57 4.37 -2.70
N HIS A 108 -1.81 3.34 -3.04
CA HIS A 108 -0.63 2.87 -2.34
C HIS A 108 0.60 3.57 -2.91
N VAL A 109 1.42 4.12 -2.03
CA VAL A 109 2.58 4.92 -2.37
C VAL A 109 3.84 4.25 -1.84
N ARG A 110 4.85 4.11 -2.70
CA ARG A 110 6.24 3.87 -2.31
C ARG A 110 7.06 5.10 -2.70
N ALA A 111 7.62 5.78 -1.72
CA ALA A 111 8.30 7.05 -1.93
C ALA A 111 9.63 7.12 -1.19
N PHE A 112 10.50 8.00 -1.65
CA PHE A 112 11.76 8.34 -1.01
C PHE A 112 11.77 9.79 -0.57
N LEU A 113 12.76 10.12 0.26
CA LEU A 113 13.16 11.49 0.49
C LEU A 113 13.60 12.15 -0.84
N PRO A 114 13.52 13.48 -0.96
CA PRO A 114 13.97 14.18 -2.16
C PRO A 114 15.41 13.80 -2.52
N PRO A 115 15.71 13.41 -3.78
CA PRO A 115 17.08 13.12 -4.21
C PRO A 115 18.01 14.31 -3.91
N ASP A 116 17.58 15.52 -4.30
CA ASP A 116 18.20 16.78 -3.92
C ASP A 116 17.14 17.71 -3.28
N PRO A 117 17.21 17.97 -1.96
CA PRO A 117 16.30 18.87 -1.27
C PRO A 117 16.22 20.27 -1.86
N LYS A 118 17.31 20.82 -2.41
CA LYS A 118 17.36 22.20 -2.92
C LYS A 118 16.63 22.35 -4.24
N LEU A 119 16.55 21.26 -5.01
CA LEU A 119 15.89 21.20 -6.32
C LEU A 119 14.52 20.51 -6.24
N SER A 120 14.03 20.25 -5.03
CA SER A 120 12.75 19.60 -4.80
C SER A 120 11.63 20.42 -5.43
N SER A 121 10.76 19.73 -6.17
CA SER A 121 9.63 20.35 -6.87
C SER A 121 8.34 20.41 -6.05
N VAL A 122 8.41 19.88 -4.83
CA VAL A 122 7.37 19.86 -3.79
C VAL A 122 8.00 20.23 -2.44
N PRO A 123 7.22 20.65 -1.43
CA PRO A 123 7.76 21.04 -0.13
C PRO A 123 8.64 19.94 0.50
N VAL A 124 9.80 20.33 1.03
CA VAL A 124 10.70 19.41 1.75
C VAL A 124 10.34 19.45 3.22
N LEU A 125 9.94 18.29 3.77
CA LEU A 125 9.62 18.16 5.18
C LEU A 125 10.83 17.64 5.97
N PRO A 126 10.91 17.92 7.28
CA PRO A 126 11.91 17.31 8.16
C PRO A 126 11.85 15.78 8.09
N VAL A 127 12.97 15.08 8.17
CA VAL A 127 12.98 13.60 8.09
C VAL A 127 12.10 12.99 9.19
N ASN A 128 12.07 13.60 10.37
CA ASN A 128 11.21 13.19 11.48
C ASN A 128 9.81 13.84 11.46
N ASN A 129 9.30 14.23 10.29
CA ASN A 129 7.98 14.87 10.21
C ASN A 129 6.86 13.90 10.56
N LYS A 130 7.05 12.60 10.30
CA LYS A 130 6.07 11.57 10.65
C LYS A 130 5.77 11.57 12.14
N GLU A 131 6.79 11.66 12.99
CA GLU A 131 6.64 11.68 14.45
C GLU A 131 6.02 13.00 14.94
N LYS A 132 6.31 14.11 14.24
CA LYS A 132 5.82 15.45 14.59
C LYS A 132 4.36 15.67 14.23
N ASP A 133 3.90 15.11 13.11
CA ASP A 133 2.58 15.36 12.52
C ASP A 133 1.63 14.16 12.65
N GLY A 134 1.94 13.22 13.56
CA GLY A 134 1.14 12.02 13.79
C GLY A 134 1.04 11.07 12.58
N GLY A 135 1.94 11.21 11.60
CA GLY A 135 1.96 10.38 10.40
C GLY A 135 1.25 10.92 9.16
N ASN A 136 0.66 12.12 9.24
CA ASN A 136 -0.18 12.67 8.17
C ASN A 136 0.60 13.25 6.98
N ALA A 137 1.89 13.54 7.17
CA ALA A 137 2.76 14.07 6.12
C ALA A 137 4.16 13.44 6.22
N PRO A 138 4.38 12.25 5.62
CA PRO A 138 5.70 11.64 5.58
C PRO A 138 6.70 12.54 4.86
N ALA A 139 7.98 12.46 5.21
CA ALA A 139 9.01 13.26 4.54
C ALA A 139 9.29 12.76 3.12
N GLU A 140 8.94 11.50 2.86
CA GLU A 140 9.10 10.80 1.61
C GLU A 140 7.95 11.11 0.64
N ASN A 141 8.12 12.18 -0.12
CA ASN A 141 7.15 12.64 -1.10
C ASN A 141 7.65 12.59 -2.54
N HIS A 142 8.79 11.93 -2.78
CA HIS A 142 9.31 11.64 -4.12
C HIS A 142 8.97 10.21 -4.49
N VAL A 143 7.88 10.05 -5.22
CA VAL A 143 7.19 8.78 -5.44
C VAL A 143 7.89 7.96 -6.51
N PHE A 144 8.27 6.76 -6.13
CA PHE A 144 8.81 5.74 -7.01
C PHE A 144 7.71 4.86 -7.61
N LEU A 145 6.69 4.54 -6.83
CA LEU A 145 5.59 3.68 -7.26
C LEU A 145 4.28 4.18 -6.67
N LEU A 146 3.29 4.38 -7.53
CA LEU A 146 1.94 4.77 -7.18
C LEU A 146 0.95 3.77 -7.77
N GLU A 147 0.19 3.08 -6.94
CA GLU A 147 -0.66 1.95 -7.35
C GLU A 147 -2.06 2.08 -6.76
N ASP A 148 -3.10 1.82 -7.55
CA ASP A 148 -4.43 1.58 -6.98
C ASP A 148 -4.50 0.23 -6.26
N GLU A 149 -5.60 0.01 -5.54
CA GLU A 149 -5.79 -1.19 -4.72
C GLU A 149 -5.62 -2.51 -5.51
N PRO A 150 -6.24 -2.72 -6.70
CA PRO A 150 -6.01 -3.92 -7.49
C PRO A 150 -4.55 -4.07 -7.94
N SER A 151 -3.90 -3.01 -8.40
CA SER A 151 -2.49 -3.09 -8.82
C SER A 151 -1.56 -3.48 -7.67
N TYR A 152 -1.76 -2.87 -6.50
CA TYR A 152 -1.04 -3.20 -5.29
C TYR A 152 -1.25 -4.67 -4.90
N CYS A 153 -2.50 -5.13 -4.87
CA CYS A 153 -2.83 -6.52 -4.53
C CYS A 153 -2.19 -7.52 -5.50
N LEU A 154 -2.26 -7.24 -6.81
CA LEU A 154 -1.63 -8.10 -7.82
C LEU A 154 -0.11 -8.18 -7.66
N ARG A 155 0.57 -7.07 -7.39
CA ARG A 155 2.03 -7.03 -7.20
C ARG A 155 2.47 -7.75 -5.92
N GLU A 156 1.73 -7.57 -4.84
CA GLU A 156 2.03 -8.16 -3.54
C GLU A 156 1.47 -9.59 -3.38
N GLY A 157 0.81 -10.13 -4.41
CA GLY A 157 0.22 -11.47 -4.37
C GLY A 157 -0.91 -11.58 -3.34
N LYS A 158 -1.72 -10.54 -3.18
CA LYS A 158 -2.84 -10.47 -2.22
C LYS A 158 -4.20 -10.52 -2.92
N VAL A 159 -5.23 -10.86 -2.15
CA VAL A 159 -6.63 -10.92 -2.58
C VAL A 159 -7.55 -10.47 -1.45
N TRP A 160 -8.61 -9.73 -1.79
CA TRP A 160 -9.64 -9.39 -0.83
C TRP A 160 -10.61 -10.56 -0.68
N LYS A 161 -10.95 -10.90 0.55
CA LYS A 161 -11.91 -11.93 0.93
C LYS A 161 -13.14 -11.28 1.51
N LEU A 162 -14.26 -11.35 0.80
CA LEU A 162 -15.54 -10.80 1.26
C LEU A 162 -16.15 -11.73 2.30
N LYS A 163 -16.38 -11.24 3.52
CA LYS A 163 -16.92 -12.03 4.62
C LYS A 163 -18.43 -11.85 4.78
N GLU A 164 -18.87 -10.61 4.81
CA GLU A 164 -20.28 -10.27 5.07
C GLU A 164 -20.68 -9.08 4.22
N VAL A 165 -21.91 -9.11 3.71
CA VAL A 165 -22.59 -7.95 3.15
C VAL A 165 -23.83 -7.63 3.99
N GLU A 166 -23.98 -6.35 4.33
CA GLU A 166 -25.17 -5.76 4.95
C GLU A 166 -25.78 -4.81 3.94
N LEU A 167 -26.98 -5.12 3.43
CA LEU A 167 -27.64 -4.35 2.37
C LEU A 167 -28.97 -3.77 2.85
N GLN A 168 -29.20 -2.50 2.53
CA GLN A 168 -30.49 -1.82 2.68
C GLN A 168 -30.64 -0.78 1.56
N ASN A 169 -31.71 -0.85 0.77
CA ASN A 169 -32.01 0.11 -0.30
C ASN A 169 -30.85 0.32 -1.31
N ASN A 170 -30.28 -0.78 -1.83
CA ASN A 170 -29.15 -0.77 -2.77
C ASN A 170 -27.88 -0.06 -2.25
N ALA A 171 -27.74 0.08 -0.93
CA ALA A 171 -26.53 0.57 -0.30
C ALA A 171 -26.26 -0.17 1.00
N GLY A 172 -25.04 -0.07 1.50
CA GLY A 172 -24.71 -0.68 2.77
C GLY A 172 -23.22 -0.85 2.99
N MET A 173 -22.89 -1.94 3.67
CA MET A 173 -21.54 -2.20 4.17
C MET A 173 -21.08 -3.59 3.77
N ILE A 174 -19.81 -3.70 3.40
CA ILE A 174 -19.11 -4.95 3.19
C ILE A 174 -18.00 -5.05 4.23
N VAL A 175 -17.91 -6.20 4.89
CA VAL A 175 -16.74 -6.56 5.70
C VAL A 175 -15.85 -7.45 4.84
N ALA A 176 -14.61 -7.04 4.64
CA ALA A 176 -13.64 -7.78 3.86
C ALA A 176 -12.28 -7.86 4.58
N MET A 177 -11.47 -8.82 4.18
CA MET A 177 -10.15 -9.05 4.74
C MET A 177 -9.14 -9.21 3.61
N LEU A 178 -7.99 -8.53 3.70
CA LEU A 178 -6.93 -8.64 2.70
C LEU A 178 -5.93 -9.73 3.11
N GLU A 179 -5.78 -10.76 2.28
CA GLU A 179 -4.97 -11.94 2.58
C GLU A 179 -3.98 -12.26 1.45
N PRO A 180 -2.86 -12.95 1.75
CA PRO A 180 -2.02 -13.54 0.72
C PRO A 180 -2.78 -14.58 -0.11
N ARG A 181 -2.63 -14.54 -1.43
CA ARG A 181 -3.35 -15.41 -2.38
C ARG A 181 -2.97 -16.89 -2.26
N THR A 182 -1.75 -17.19 -1.82
CA THR A 182 -1.21 -18.55 -1.66
C THR A 182 -1.35 -19.10 -0.23
N GLY A 183 -2.11 -18.42 0.65
CA GLY A 183 -2.19 -18.76 2.07
C GLY A 183 -0.93 -18.36 2.84
N GLY A 184 -1.10 -18.04 4.13
CA GLY A 184 -0.01 -17.68 5.04
C GLY A 184 -0.53 -16.95 6.30
N ASP A 185 0.23 -17.04 7.40
CA ASP A 185 -0.10 -16.48 8.73
C ASP A 185 0.04 -14.95 8.82
N GLY A 186 -0.32 -14.23 7.75
CA GLY A 186 -0.38 -12.78 7.79
C GLY A 186 -1.45 -12.35 8.79
N LYS A 187 -1.16 -11.39 9.68
CA LYS A 187 -2.18 -10.69 10.46
C LYS A 187 -3.09 -9.93 9.50
N ALA A 188 -4.15 -10.58 9.07
CA ALA A 188 -5.13 -9.99 8.17
C ALA A 188 -6.14 -9.21 9.02
N THR A 189 -6.20 -7.90 8.80
CA THR A 189 -7.13 -7.01 9.50
C THR A 189 -8.43 -6.93 8.70
N GLU A 190 -9.56 -7.01 9.39
CA GLU A 190 -10.86 -6.77 8.78
C GLU A 190 -11.05 -5.28 8.50
N GLU A 191 -11.55 -4.97 7.31
CA GLU A 191 -11.91 -3.64 6.90
C GLU A 191 -13.40 -3.61 6.55
N LYS A 192 -14.15 -2.73 7.22
CA LYS A 192 -15.56 -2.47 6.91
C LYS A 192 -15.64 -1.28 5.96
N MET A 193 -16.10 -1.50 4.75
CA MET A 193 -16.21 -0.50 3.69
C MET A 193 -17.66 -0.28 3.28
N THR A 194 -17.97 0.93 2.80
CA THR A 194 -19.29 1.21 2.21
C THR A 194 -19.36 0.78 0.76
N PHE A 195 -20.57 0.53 0.28
CA PHE A 195 -20.91 0.43 -1.14
C PHE A 195 -22.32 1.00 -1.35
N ASP A 196 -22.64 1.36 -2.59
CA ASP A 196 -23.98 1.77 -2.99
C ASP A 196 -24.31 1.41 -4.44
N ALA A 197 -25.45 1.87 -4.94
CA ALA A 197 -25.93 1.59 -6.29
C ALA A 197 -24.98 2.05 -7.42
N ALA A 198 -24.02 2.93 -7.14
CA ALA A 198 -22.99 3.31 -8.12
C ALA A 198 -21.79 2.36 -8.13
N THR A 199 -21.73 1.40 -7.21
CA THR A 199 -20.67 0.38 -7.17
C THR A 199 -20.74 -0.50 -8.41
N ARG A 200 -19.63 -0.56 -9.13
CA ARG A 200 -19.52 -1.29 -10.40
C ARG A 200 -19.12 -2.73 -10.14
N ILE A 201 -19.97 -3.69 -10.50
CA ILE A 201 -19.68 -5.11 -10.26
C ILE A 201 -19.37 -5.78 -11.59
N TRP A 202 -18.27 -6.52 -11.64
CA TRP A 202 -17.76 -7.14 -12.85
C TRP A 202 -17.56 -8.64 -12.63
N ARG A 203 -18.16 -9.45 -13.52
CA ARG A 203 -18.01 -10.92 -13.55
C ARG A 203 -17.69 -11.36 -14.97
N GLY A 204 -16.50 -11.89 -15.21
CA GLY A 204 -16.03 -12.23 -16.54
C GLY A 204 -16.11 -11.04 -17.50
N ARG A 205 -17.13 -11.04 -18.37
CA ARG A 205 -17.39 -9.96 -19.35
C ARG A 205 -18.60 -9.09 -19.00
N GLU A 206 -19.33 -9.47 -17.98
CA GLU A 206 -20.59 -8.86 -17.55
C GLU A 206 -20.30 -7.63 -16.67
N TYR A 207 -21.15 -6.63 -16.82
CA TYR A 207 -21.28 -5.50 -15.92
C TYR A 207 -22.62 -5.68 -15.19
N LEU A 208 -22.56 -5.86 -13.88
CA LEU A 208 -23.69 -6.23 -13.04
C LEU A 208 -24.05 -5.08 -12.10
N GLY A 209 -25.34 -4.96 -11.83
CA GLY A 209 -25.89 -4.17 -10.72
C GLY A 209 -26.02 -4.99 -9.43
N ILE A 210 -26.40 -4.31 -8.35
CA ILE A 210 -26.73 -4.98 -7.08
C ILE A 210 -27.98 -5.87 -7.26
N GLU A 211 -28.94 -5.38 -8.04
CA GLU A 211 -30.18 -6.07 -8.40
C GLU A 211 -29.93 -7.43 -9.08
N ASP A 212 -28.91 -7.54 -9.92
CA ASP A 212 -28.55 -8.80 -10.57
C ASP A 212 -28.08 -9.82 -9.53
N LEU A 213 -27.23 -9.39 -8.59
CA LEU A 213 -26.77 -10.26 -7.50
C LEU A 213 -27.89 -10.66 -6.53
N ILE A 214 -28.90 -9.81 -6.34
CA ILE A 214 -30.10 -10.13 -5.56
C ILE A 214 -30.96 -11.14 -6.32
N ALA A 215 -31.22 -10.92 -7.61
CA ALA A 215 -32.04 -11.79 -8.44
C ALA A 215 -31.46 -13.20 -8.55
N GLU A 216 -30.14 -13.31 -8.60
CA GLU A 216 -29.40 -14.58 -8.56
C GLU A 216 -29.37 -15.23 -7.16
N GLY A 217 -29.79 -14.52 -6.12
CA GLY A 217 -29.73 -14.97 -4.74
C GLY A 217 -28.31 -14.94 -4.13
N THR A 218 -27.32 -14.39 -4.84
CA THR A 218 -25.94 -14.23 -4.36
C THR A 218 -25.88 -13.24 -3.20
N TRP A 219 -26.57 -12.10 -3.30
CA TRP A 219 -26.73 -11.10 -2.24
C TRP A 219 -28.15 -11.11 -1.66
N PRO A 220 -28.35 -10.66 -0.41
CA PRO A 220 -29.69 -10.57 0.16
C PRO A 220 -30.43 -9.36 -0.43
N ALA A 221 -31.77 -9.43 -0.58
CA ALA A 221 -32.55 -8.26 -0.98
C ALA A 221 -32.52 -7.13 0.09
N THR A 222 -32.39 -7.52 1.36
CA THR A 222 -32.19 -6.62 2.51
C THR A 222 -31.59 -7.41 3.67
N GLY A 223 -30.89 -6.74 4.59
CA GLY A 223 -30.28 -7.33 5.77
C GLY A 223 -28.88 -7.88 5.50
N LYS A 224 -28.46 -8.83 6.35
CA LYS A 224 -27.09 -9.35 6.37
C LYS A 224 -27.00 -10.73 5.74
N LYS A 225 -25.89 -11.00 5.05
CA LYS A 225 -25.55 -12.33 4.51
C LYS A 225 -24.05 -12.56 4.53
N SER A 226 -23.64 -13.77 4.90
CA SER A 226 -22.25 -14.23 4.69
C SER A 226 -21.93 -14.34 3.21
N LEU A 227 -20.69 -13.99 2.85
CA LEU A 227 -20.11 -14.15 1.51
C LEU A 227 -18.98 -15.20 1.50
N ASP A 228 -18.83 -15.94 2.60
CA ASP A 228 -17.99 -17.15 2.74
C ASP A 228 -16.53 -16.97 2.30
N GLY A 229 -15.98 -15.76 2.44
CA GLY A 229 -14.61 -15.45 2.05
C GLY A 229 -14.41 -15.45 0.53
N GLN A 230 -15.40 -15.03 -0.25
CA GLN A 230 -15.27 -14.92 -1.70
C GLN A 230 -14.07 -14.03 -2.06
N GLY A 231 -13.15 -14.56 -2.87
CA GLY A 231 -11.98 -13.83 -3.34
C GLY A 231 -12.33 -12.86 -4.45
N VAL A 232 -11.99 -11.58 -4.30
CA VAL A 232 -12.28 -10.52 -5.26
C VAL A 232 -11.11 -9.53 -5.38
N SER A 233 -11.13 -8.70 -6.42
CA SER A 233 -10.37 -7.44 -6.44
C SER A 233 -11.31 -6.27 -6.17
N LEU A 234 -10.87 -5.28 -5.40
CA LEU A 234 -11.66 -4.12 -5.03
C LEU A 234 -11.05 -2.83 -5.58
N GLY A 235 -11.87 -1.99 -6.18
CA GLY A 235 -11.57 -0.58 -6.41
C GLY A 235 -11.99 0.20 -5.18
N ILE A 236 -11.06 0.94 -4.58
CA ILE A 236 -11.31 1.64 -3.31
C ILE A 236 -11.13 3.14 -3.53
N THR A 237 -12.12 3.89 -3.05
CA THR A 237 -12.19 5.34 -3.11
C THR A 237 -12.57 5.91 -1.76
N ARG A 238 -12.38 7.23 -1.61
CA ARG A 238 -12.92 7.97 -0.47
C ARG A 238 -14.28 8.56 -0.85
N LYS A 239 -15.27 8.32 0.00
CA LYS A 239 -16.59 8.98 -0.04
C LYS A 239 -16.95 9.47 1.37
N PRO A 240 -17.60 10.65 1.55
CA PRO A 240 -18.13 11.01 2.85
C PRO A 240 -19.11 9.96 3.34
N THR A 241 -18.91 9.45 4.55
CA THR A 241 -19.82 8.51 5.19
C THR A 241 -20.88 9.26 6.01
N PRO A 242 -22.17 8.91 5.89
CA PRO A 242 -23.23 9.60 6.62
C PRO A 242 -23.19 9.41 8.15
N ASP A 243 -22.60 8.31 8.62
CA ASP A 243 -22.59 7.89 10.02
C ASP A 243 -21.40 8.45 10.83
N GLY A 244 -20.65 9.40 10.27
CA GLY A 244 -19.57 10.10 10.98
C GLY A 244 -18.30 9.28 11.20
N ILE A 245 -18.18 8.10 10.59
CA ILE A 245 -16.96 7.27 10.65
C ILE A 245 -16.01 7.72 9.54
N PHE A 246 -15.09 8.61 9.91
CA PHE A 246 -14.27 9.38 8.98
C PHE A 246 -13.14 8.61 8.30
N THR A 247 -12.76 7.44 8.81
CA THR A 247 -11.70 6.58 8.27
C THR A 247 -12.20 5.50 7.33
N ARG A 248 -13.52 5.42 7.11
CA ARG A 248 -14.11 4.36 6.30
C ARG A 248 -14.03 4.69 4.80
N PHE A 249 -13.53 3.72 4.04
CA PHE A 249 -13.49 3.81 2.59
C PHE A 249 -14.77 3.30 1.91
N HIS A 250 -14.85 3.55 0.61
CA HIS A 250 -15.95 3.19 -0.26
C HIS A 250 -15.46 2.32 -1.41
N ILE A 251 -16.18 1.24 -1.68
CA ILE A 251 -15.91 0.35 -2.80
C ILE A 251 -16.53 0.97 -4.06
N SER A 252 -15.70 1.34 -5.04
CA SER A 252 -16.16 1.81 -6.35
C SER A 252 -16.39 0.68 -7.34
N ASP A 253 -15.58 -0.38 -7.22
CA ASP A 253 -15.57 -1.51 -8.14
C ASP A 253 -15.36 -2.82 -7.39
N ILE A 254 -16.05 -3.87 -7.83
CA ILE A 254 -15.84 -5.24 -7.40
C ILE A 254 -15.61 -6.09 -8.65
N TRP A 255 -14.40 -6.63 -8.80
CA TRP A 255 -14.13 -7.66 -9.80
C TRP A 255 -14.22 -9.02 -9.12
N LEU A 256 -15.27 -9.77 -9.45
CA LEU A 256 -15.62 -11.05 -8.81
C LEU A 256 -14.70 -12.20 -9.24
N ASP A 257 -13.95 -12.05 -10.32
CA ASP A 257 -13.05 -13.07 -10.86
C ASP A 257 -11.84 -12.48 -11.60
N ASP A 258 -10.85 -13.33 -11.87
CA ASP A 258 -9.62 -12.94 -12.56
C ASP A 258 -9.86 -12.46 -13.99
N VAL A 259 -10.87 -12.99 -14.68
CA VAL A 259 -11.18 -12.61 -16.07
C VAL A 259 -11.62 -11.15 -16.11
N ALA A 260 -12.43 -10.72 -15.14
CA ALA A 260 -12.90 -9.36 -15.01
C ALA A 260 -11.74 -8.36 -14.78
N ILE A 261 -10.83 -8.63 -13.82
CA ILE A 261 -9.70 -7.73 -13.56
C ILE A 261 -8.66 -7.75 -14.69
N GLN A 262 -8.43 -8.89 -15.34
CA GLN A 262 -7.55 -8.97 -16.52
C GLN A 262 -8.08 -8.13 -17.68
N ARG A 263 -9.41 -8.05 -17.85
CA ARG A 263 -10.01 -7.17 -18.86
C ARG A 263 -9.84 -5.70 -18.50
N ALA A 264 -10.00 -5.33 -17.24
CA ALA A 264 -9.73 -3.97 -16.79
C ALA A 264 -8.27 -3.57 -17.06
N ALA A 265 -7.32 -4.45 -16.73
CA ALA A 265 -5.89 -4.27 -17.02
C ALA A 265 -5.61 -4.12 -18.52
N ARG A 266 -6.24 -4.95 -19.36
CA ARG A 266 -6.10 -4.85 -20.82
C ARG A 266 -6.62 -3.51 -21.34
N ASN A 267 -7.80 -3.08 -20.88
CA ASN A 267 -8.37 -1.81 -21.30
C ASN A 267 -7.47 -0.63 -20.89
N GLN A 268 -6.98 -0.62 -19.65
CA GLN A 268 -6.05 0.41 -19.18
C GLN A 268 -4.74 0.39 -19.98
N THR A 269 -4.23 -0.79 -20.34
CA THR A 269 -3.05 -0.93 -21.21
C THR A 269 -3.27 -0.27 -22.57
N GLU A 270 -4.43 -0.46 -23.19
CA GLU A 270 -4.75 0.17 -24.48
C GLU A 270 -4.91 1.69 -24.35
N THR A 271 -5.54 2.18 -23.27
CA THR A 271 -5.58 3.62 -22.94
C THR A 271 -4.17 4.21 -22.85
N HIS A 272 -3.28 3.54 -22.11
CA HIS A 272 -1.90 3.99 -21.91
C HIS A 272 -1.10 3.99 -23.23
N LYS A 273 -1.24 2.93 -24.05
CA LYS A 273 -0.61 2.86 -25.37
C LYS A 273 -1.11 3.96 -26.31
N ALA A 274 -2.41 4.22 -26.34
CA ALA A 274 -2.99 5.26 -27.18
C ALA A 274 -2.41 6.64 -26.81
N PHE A 275 -2.27 6.90 -25.52
CA PHE A 275 -1.66 8.13 -25.03
C PHE A 275 -0.19 8.27 -25.46
N ILE A 276 0.63 7.23 -25.24
CA ILE A 276 2.04 7.24 -25.66
C ILE A 276 2.15 7.53 -27.16
N ARG A 277 1.33 6.88 -27.99
CA ARG A 277 1.34 7.08 -29.45
C ARG A 277 0.91 8.48 -29.86
N SER A 278 -0.02 9.11 -29.15
CA SER A 278 -0.52 10.45 -29.48
C SER A 278 0.48 11.59 -29.22
N ARG A 279 1.56 11.32 -28.47
CA ARG A 279 2.58 12.30 -28.12
C ARG A 279 3.75 12.39 -29.12
N TRP A 280 3.74 11.56 -30.16
CA TRP A 280 4.79 11.49 -31.18
C TRP A 280 4.18 11.51 -32.58
#